data_AF-A0A7W1Z5H3-F1
#
_entry.id   AF-A0A7W1Z5H3-F1
#
_cell.length_a   1.000
_cell.length_b   1.000
_cell.length_c   1.000
_cell.angle_alpha   90.00
_cell.angle_beta   90.00
_cell.angle_gamma   90.00
#
_symmetry.space_group_name_H-M   'P 1'
#
loop_
_entity.id
_entity.type
_entity.pdbx_description
1 polymer ?
#
loop_
_entity_poly.entity_id
_entity_poly.type
_entity_poly.pdbx_seq_one_letter_code
_entity_poly.pdbx_strand_id
1 'polypeptide(L)'
;MIEPGESVEGATQERFPSAGVDQRSHWDAGGIRADDIEPYVTLQYIARMLKLLAVLVVVGIVVEAAVGLSTEGMSALISVIAQGVWSLMIAGGLWGTADLTSLAIDVGHDIRADRILLG
;
A
#
# COMPACT_ATOMS: atom_id res chain seq x y z
N MET A 1 -25.64 51.42 -74.52
CA MET A 1 -26.07 50.01 -74.42
C MET A 1 -25.88 49.63 -72.96
N ILE A 2 -26.99 49.44 -72.24
CA ILE A 2 -27.04 49.12 -70.81
C ILE A 2 -27.31 47.62 -70.71
N GLU A 3 -26.53 46.90 -69.89
CA GLU A 3 -27.01 45.72 -69.16
C GLU A 3 -26.47 45.77 -67.71
N PRO A 4 -27.37 45.72 -66.69
CA PRO A 4 -27.06 45.51 -65.29
C PRO A 4 -27.26 44.04 -64.91
N GLY A 5 -26.51 43.52 -63.95
CA GLY A 5 -26.71 42.12 -63.53
C GLY A 5 -25.87 41.71 -62.32
N GLU A 6 -26.52 41.74 -61.16
CA GLU A 6 -26.37 40.87 -59.98
C GLU A 6 -25.02 40.74 -59.26
N SER A 7 -25.03 41.32 -58.07
CA SER A 7 -24.30 40.89 -56.89
C SER A 7 -24.88 39.61 -56.29
N VAL A 8 -24.00 38.90 -55.56
CA VAL A 8 -24.25 37.86 -54.55
C VAL A 8 -24.29 36.43 -55.10
N GLU A 9 -23.26 35.65 -54.79
CA GLU A 9 -23.42 34.41 -54.01
C GLU A 9 -22.06 33.76 -53.72
N GLY A 10 -22.01 33.11 -52.56
CA GLY A 10 -20.79 32.66 -51.92
C GLY A 10 -19.99 31.67 -52.76
N ALA A 11 -18.76 32.05 -53.08
CA ALA A 11 -17.70 31.09 -53.28
C ALA A 11 -17.24 30.60 -51.89
N THR A 12 -18.06 29.68 -51.37
CA THR A 12 -17.74 28.60 -50.45
C THR A 12 -16.32 28.62 -49.91
N GLN A 13 -16.22 29.20 -48.71
CA GLN A 13 -15.31 28.79 -47.65
C GLN A 13 -15.01 27.29 -47.79
N GLU A 14 -13.81 26.95 -48.29
CA GLU A 14 -13.32 25.58 -48.28
C GLU A 14 -13.10 25.17 -46.82
N ARG A 15 -14.21 24.69 -46.28
CA ARG A 15 -14.35 23.91 -45.07
C ARG A 15 -13.55 22.64 -45.30
N PHE A 16 -12.27 22.68 -44.95
CA PHE A 16 -11.58 21.49 -44.50
C PHE A 16 -12.00 21.26 -43.04
N PRO A 17 -12.89 20.29 -42.74
CA PRO A 17 -12.98 19.76 -41.40
C PRO A 17 -11.72 18.92 -41.17
N SER A 18 -10.60 19.55 -40.84
CA SER A 18 -9.54 18.85 -40.14
C SER A 18 -10.07 18.53 -38.75
N ALA A 19 -10.53 17.29 -38.68
CA ALA A 19 -11.00 16.53 -37.53
C ALA A 19 -10.51 17.08 -36.20
N GLY A 20 -11.47 17.13 -35.28
CA GLY A 20 -11.35 17.63 -33.93
C GLY A 20 -10.00 17.33 -33.28
N VAL A 21 -9.52 18.35 -32.60
CA VAL A 21 -8.86 18.20 -31.31
C VAL A 21 -9.78 17.35 -30.42
N ASP A 22 -9.71 16.02 -30.54
CA ASP A 22 -10.39 15.13 -29.60
C ASP A 22 -9.51 14.97 -28.37
N GLN A 23 -9.64 15.95 -27.48
CA GLN A 23 -9.20 15.90 -26.09
C GLN A 23 -10.01 14.88 -25.26
N ARG A 24 -10.44 13.73 -25.82
CA ARG A 24 -11.36 12.81 -25.12
C ARG A 24 -11.00 11.33 -25.27
N SER A 25 -9.82 10.97 -24.80
CA SER A 25 -9.64 9.72 -24.06
C SER A 25 -8.74 9.93 -22.84
N HIS A 26 -9.13 10.95 -22.06
CA HIS A 26 -8.66 11.23 -20.69
C HIS A 26 -9.07 10.12 -19.68
N TRP A 27 -9.84 9.11 -20.08
CA TRP A 27 -10.24 7.98 -19.21
C TRP A 27 -10.38 6.74 -20.10
N ASP A 28 -9.36 5.89 -20.20
CA ASP A 28 -9.44 4.56 -19.57
C ASP A 28 -8.08 4.06 -19.04
N ALA A 29 -7.20 5.00 -18.76
CA ALA A 29 -6.00 4.73 -17.97
C ALA A 29 -6.34 4.60 -16.47
N GLY A 30 -7.40 5.27 -16.00
CA GLY A 30 -7.81 5.28 -14.58
C GLY A 30 -8.60 4.04 -14.10
N GLY A 31 -9.09 3.20 -15.01
CA GLY A 31 -9.97 2.06 -14.68
C GLY A 31 -9.23 0.74 -14.38
N ILE A 32 -8.04 0.53 -14.95
CA ILE A 32 -7.26 -0.72 -14.80
C ILE A 32 -6.25 -0.64 -13.64
N ARG A 33 -6.01 0.55 -13.07
CA ARG A 33 -5.15 0.73 -11.88
C ARG A 33 -5.74 0.25 -10.57
N ALA A 34 -6.99 -0.21 -10.57
CA ALA A 34 -7.54 -0.92 -9.43
C ALA A 34 -6.84 -2.28 -9.21
N ASP A 35 -6.28 -2.88 -10.28
CA ASP A 35 -5.41 -4.07 -10.20
C ASP A 35 -3.93 -3.73 -9.97
N ASP A 36 -3.51 -2.48 -10.23
CA ASP A 36 -2.17 -1.94 -9.90
C ASP A 36 -2.10 -1.41 -8.45
N ILE A 37 -3.03 -1.79 -7.56
CA ILE A 37 -2.73 -1.76 -6.13
C ILE A 37 -1.55 -2.70 -5.96
N GLU A 38 -0.36 -2.13 -5.76
CA GLU A 38 0.86 -2.88 -5.50
C GLU A 38 0.51 -3.98 -4.46
N PRO A 39 0.50 -5.27 -4.85
CA PRO A 39 -0.21 -6.32 -4.10
C PRO A 39 0.36 -6.57 -2.69
N TYR A 40 1.44 -5.88 -2.36
CA TYR A 40 2.14 -5.91 -1.10
C TYR A 40 1.67 -4.84 -0.10
N VAL A 41 0.85 -3.86 -0.48
CA VAL A 41 0.43 -2.77 0.43
C VAL A 41 -0.29 -3.33 1.67
N THR A 42 -1.28 -4.21 1.48
CA THR A 42 -1.98 -4.87 2.59
C THR A 42 -1.03 -5.70 3.46
N LEU A 43 -0.08 -6.40 2.82
CA LEU A 43 0.89 -7.22 3.53
C LEU A 43 1.89 -6.37 4.34
N GLN A 44 2.24 -5.19 3.83
CA GLN A 44 3.08 -4.22 4.52
C GLN A 44 2.36 -3.61 5.73
N TYR A 45 1.04 -3.38 5.63
CA TYR A 45 0.24 -3.00 6.80
C TYR A 45 0.21 -4.12 7.83
N ILE A 46 -0.01 -5.37 7.43
CA ILE A 46 0.01 -6.52 8.35
C ILE A 46 1.37 -6.64 9.06
N ALA A 47 2.48 -6.50 8.34
CA ALA A 47 3.82 -6.50 8.94
C ALA A 47 4.00 -5.39 9.98
N ARG A 48 3.52 -4.17 9.70
CA ARG A 48 3.54 -3.05 10.66
C ARG A 48 2.66 -3.32 11.88
N MET A 49 1.46 -3.88 11.67
CA MET A 49 0.55 -4.25 12.76
C MET A 49 1.14 -5.32 13.66
N LEU A 50 1.83 -6.33 13.10
CA LEU A 50 2.54 -7.35 13.86
C LEU A 50 3.67 -6.74 14.71
N LYS A 51 4.45 -5.80 14.15
CA LYS A 51 5.45 -5.03 14.93
C LYS A 51 4.81 -4.25 16.07
N LEU A 52 3.68 -3.58 15.82
CA LEU A 52 2.94 -2.87 16.87
C LEU A 52 2.44 -3.82 17.97
N LEU A 53 1.91 -4.98 17.60
CA LEU A 53 1.51 -6.00 18.57
C LEU A 53 2.71 -6.52 19.38
N ALA A 54 3.85 -6.77 18.73
CA ALA A 54 5.07 -7.21 19.42
C ALA A 54 5.49 -6.19 20.49
N VAL A 55 5.49 -4.90 20.14
CA VAL A 55 5.78 -3.80 21.08
C VAL A 55 4.74 -3.75 22.19
N LEU A 56 3.45 -3.92 21.88
CA LEU A 56 2.39 -3.95 22.87
C LEU A 56 2.58 -5.11 23.88
N VAL A 57 3.00 -6.29 23.41
CA VAL A 57 3.31 -7.42 24.29
C VAL A 57 4.50 -7.10 25.20
N VAL A 58 5.55 -6.47 24.68
CA VAL A 58 6.69 -6.02 25.50
C VAL A 58 6.25 -5.02 26.58
N VAL A 59 5.38 -4.07 26.22
CA VAL A 59 4.77 -3.16 27.20
C VAL A 59 3.95 -3.94 28.22
N GLY A 60 3.20 -4.95 27.78
CA GLY A 60 2.45 -5.87 28.64
C GLY A 60 3.33 -6.57 29.68
N ILE A 61 4.52 -7.04 29.28
CA ILE A 61 5.50 -7.66 30.20
C ILE A 61 5.90 -6.68 31.31
N VAL A 62 6.14 -5.40 30.97
CA VAL A 62 6.50 -4.36 31.95
C VAL A 62 5.34 -4.10 32.91
N VAL A 63 4.11 -4.01 32.38
CA VAL A 63 2.91 -3.82 33.19
C VAL A 63 2.70 -5.00 34.14
N GLU A 64 2.82 -6.23 33.64
CA GLU A 64 2.66 -7.44 34.44
C GLU A 64 3.73 -7.53 35.54
N ALA A 65 4.98 -7.20 35.23
CA ALA A 65 6.03 -7.13 36.24
C ALA A 65 5.70 -6.09 37.32
N ALA A 66 5.26 -4.88 36.93
CA ALA A 66 4.89 -3.84 37.88
C ALA A 66 3.70 -4.26 38.76
N VAL A 67 2.66 -4.86 38.17
CA VAL A 67 1.49 -5.35 38.88
C VAL A 67 1.87 -6.45 39.87
N GLY A 68 2.58 -7.50 39.41
CA GLY A 68 2.97 -8.62 40.25
C GLY A 68 3.84 -8.21 41.44
N LEU A 69 4.79 -7.28 41.23
CA LEU A 69 5.58 -6.73 42.33
C LEU A 69 4.75 -5.87 43.28
N SER A 70 3.75 -5.15 42.79
CA SER A 70 2.90 -4.29 43.63
C SER A 70 1.89 -5.06 44.49
N THR A 71 1.41 -6.21 44.02
CA THR A 71 0.34 -6.99 44.68
C THR A 71 0.89 -8.09 45.59
N GLU A 72 1.92 -8.79 45.12
CA GLU A 72 2.44 -10.01 45.75
C GLU A 72 3.90 -9.84 46.21
N GLY A 73 4.58 -8.79 45.76
CA GLY A 73 5.96 -8.52 46.12
C GLY A 73 6.90 -9.64 45.65
N MET A 74 7.71 -10.16 46.57
CA MET A 74 8.76 -11.14 46.23
C MET A 74 8.22 -12.53 45.90
N SER A 75 6.98 -12.88 46.28
CA SER A 75 6.40 -14.18 45.91
C SER A 75 6.05 -14.28 44.41
N ALA A 76 5.81 -13.15 43.75
CA ALA A 76 5.50 -13.11 42.32
C ALA A 76 6.72 -13.33 41.41
N LEU A 77 7.96 -13.28 41.92
CA LEU A 77 9.17 -13.36 41.12
C LEU A 77 9.21 -14.57 40.17
N ILE A 78 8.94 -15.76 40.71
CA ILE A 78 8.97 -16.99 39.90
C ILE A 78 7.87 -16.96 38.83
N SER A 79 6.68 -16.49 39.20
CA SER A 79 5.51 -16.40 38.30
C SER A 79 5.75 -15.41 37.15
N VAL A 80 6.16 -14.18 37.49
CA VAL A 80 6.44 -13.10 36.52
C VAL A 80 7.55 -13.49 35.57
N ILE A 81 8.59 -14.18 36.04
CA ILE A 81 9.66 -14.69 35.17
C ILE A 81 9.12 -15.77 34.23
N ALA A 82 8.38 -16.76 34.74
CA ALA A 82 7.86 -17.86 33.92
C ALA A 82 6.91 -17.34 32.83
N GLN A 83 5.96 -16.48 33.20
CA GLN A 83 5.03 -15.87 32.27
C GLN A 83 5.71 -14.86 31.33
N GLY A 84 6.70 -14.13 31.85
CA GLY A 84 7.53 -13.20 31.10
C GLY A 84 8.31 -13.90 29.98
N VAL A 85 8.86 -15.09 30.21
CA VAL A 85 9.55 -15.88 29.18
C VAL A 85 8.60 -16.25 28.04
N TRP A 86 7.41 -16.76 28.35
CA TRP A 86 6.43 -17.12 27.33
C TRP A 86 5.95 -15.90 26.53
N SER A 87 5.65 -14.81 27.24
CA SER A 87 5.26 -13.54 26.62
C SER A 87 6.39 -12.97 25.74
N LEU A 88 7.66 -13.11 26.17
CA LEU A 88 8.82 -12.70 25.39
C LEU A 88 8.98 -13.55 24.13
N MET A 89 8.73 -14.86 24.20
CA MET A 89 8.72 -15.72 23.01
C MET A 89 7.64 -15.29 22.02
N ILE A 90 6.45 -14.93 22.49
CA ILE A 90 5.38 -14.39 21.64
C ILE A 90 5.81 -13.07 21.00
N ALA A 91 6.34 -12.14 21.79
CA ALA A 91 6.83 -10.85 21.28
C ALA A 91 7.93 -11.04 20.22
N GLY A 92 8.90 -11.92 20.48
CA GLY A 92 9.96 -12.27 19.54
C GLY A 92 9.41 -12.92 18.27
N GLY A 93 8.44 -13.83 18.40
CA GLY A 93 7.77 -14.46 17.27
C GLY A 93 7.02 -13.45 16.40
N LEU A 94 6.29 -12.51 17.01
CA LEU A 94 5.59 -11.43 16.30
C LEU A 94 6.58 -10.51 15.57
N TRP A 95 7.67 -10.13 16.23
CA TRP A 95 8.71 -9.29 15.63
C TRP A 95 9.38 -10.00 14.46
N GLY A 96 9.80 -11.25 14.64
CA GLY A 96 10.44 -12.05 13.61
C GLY A 96 9.51 -12.31 12.42
N THR A 97 8.22 -12.57 12.66
CA THR A 97 7.24 -12.76 11.58
C THR A 97 7.02 -11.48 10.79
N ALA A 98 6.97 -10.31 11.46
CA ALA A 98 6.88 -9.04 10.77
C ALA A 98 8.12 -8.74 9.91
N ASP A 99 9.30 -9.10 10.39
CA ASP A 99 10.56 -8.94 9.66
C ASP A 99 10.60 -9.89 8.44
N LEU A 100 10.22 -11.14 8.64
CA LEU A 100 10.09 -12.13 7.57
C LEU A 100 9.07 -11.71 6.51
N THR A 101 7.95 -11.12 6.91
CA THR A 101 6.95 -10.60 5.98
C THR A 101 7.51 -9.46 5.14
N SER A 102 8.29 -8.57 5.75
CA SER A 102 8.96 -7.47 5.04
C SER A 102 9.93 -8.03 4.00
N LEU A 103 10.73 -9.03 4.38
CA LEU A 103 11.66 -9.70 3.46
C LEU A 103 10.92 -10.41 2.31
N ALA A 104 9.79 -11.07 2.59
CA ALA A 104 9.00 -11.74 1.57
C ALA A 104 8.42 -10.76 0.53
N ILE A 105 8.11 -9.54 0.94
CA ILE A 105 7.68 -8.47 0.01
C ILE A 105 8.83 -8.10 -0.92
N ASP A 106 10.03 -7.87 -0.38
CA ASP A 106 11.22 -7.50 -1.16
C ASP A 106 11.56 -8.59 -2.19
N VAL A 107 11.55 -9.86 -1.76
CA VAL A 107 11.75 -11.02 -2.66
C VAL A 107 10.67 -11.08 -3.76
N GLY A 108 9.42 -10.77 -3.43
CA GLY A 108 8.34 -10.71 -4.41
C GLY A 108 8.55 -9.64 -5.48
N HIS A 109 9.15 -8.51 -5.10
CA HIS A 109 9.53 -7.46 -6.03
C HIS A 109 10.69 -7.90 -6.93
N ASP A 110 11.73 -8.49 -6.36
CA ASP A 110 12.92 -8.95 -7.10
C ASP A 110 12.56 -10.02 -8.14
N ILE A 111 11.70 -10.99 -7.80
CA ILE A 111 11.23 -12.02 -8.74
C ILE A 111 10.42 -11.41 -9.90
N ARG A 112 9.62 -10.37 -9.63
CA ARG A 112 8.87 -9.67 -10.68
C ARG A 112 9.82 -8.90 -11.59
N ALA A 113 10.83 -8.23 -11.02
CA ALA A 113 11.85 -7.53 -11.78
C ALA A 113 12.65 -8.49 -12.68
N ASP A 114 13.06 -9.65 -12.15
CA ASP A 114 13.78 -10.68 -12.91
C ASP A 114 12.94 -11.22 -14.08
N ARG A 115 11.63 -11.45 -13.87
CA ARG A 115 10.71 -11.82 -14.97
C ARG A 115 10.62 -10.75 -16.05
N ILE A 116 10.60 -9.47 -15.70
CA ILE A 116 10.55 -8.38 -16.71
C ILE A 116 11.87 -8.32 -17.51
N LEU A 117 12.99 -8.62 -16.87
CA LEU A 117 14.31 -8.59 -17.51
C LEU A 117 14.56 -9.82 -18.39
N LEU A 118 14.00 -10.99 -18.03
CA LEU A 118 14.21 -12.25 -18.74
C LEU A 118 13.07 -12.64 -19.72
N GLY A 119 11.88 -12.06 -19.58
CA GLY A 119 10.69 -12.31 -20.42
C GLY A 119 9.66 -13.23 -19.78
#